data_AF-A0A8L0DPR2-F1
#
_entry.id   AF-A0A8L0DPR2-F1
#
_cell.length_a   1.000
_cell.length_b   1.000
_cell.length_c   1.000
_cell.angle_alpha   90.00
_cell.angle_beta   90.00
_cell.angle_gamma   90.00
#
_symmetry.space_group_name_H-M   'P 1'
#
loop_
_entity.id
_entity.type
_entity.pdbx_description
1 polymer ?
#
loop_
_entity_poly.entity_id
_entity_poly.type
_entity_poly.pdbx_seq_one_letter_code
_entity_poly.pdbx_strand_id
1 'polypeptide(L)'
;WTLATYTSCSCIILGLSESVIAAACSRVGQRVLHVDRRNYYAGNWASFTFNGLLSWIEEYKQAGQSEEAIREDWKEKLEEGEEALALSSMDTSISNLEVFCYTQPEGQEREMPSQTEETQGEAQQASPSPAERQPEPKKKITYTKIVKEGRRFNIDLVSKLMFSRGSLVDLLIKSNVSRYAEFKNVTRILTYRNGKVEQVPCSRADVFGSKQLTVVEKRMLMKFLTFCLDFEQHQEEYQDFSEHSFWDFLQTKKLTENLQHFILHSIAMVIPEVGTVEGLRATQHFLRCLGRYGNTPFLFPLYGLGEIPQCFCRMCAVFGGIYCLRHSVQCLVLDKESGKCKAVIDTHGQRISCSHFVVEDGYIGADQRKNTDSRQISRAVLITDRSILPSDSEQQISLVTVPPVEPGGPLVRIIELCSSTMTCMLDTYLVHLTCSSASGSAQEDLAPVVSRLFHTPAKEESRGPTVLWALYFNMRDTSAVDRSSYDLPSNVHVCASPDTALGSDHSIKLAEAVFRQLLPDEEFCPPAPNPEDIIYDGDGPQGEGPGFEEAAPAEGAGAQGGESTGRQEGKEAVGATKGAGDSVTPETGAGDEPSPTSDE
;
A
#
# COMPACT_ATOMS: atom_id res chain seq x y z
N TRP A 1 24.86 12.44 17.64
CA TRP A 1 24.52 11.51 18.74
C TRP A 1 25.14 10.17 18.40
N THR A 2 26.31 9.88 18.96
CA THR A 2 27.02 8.62 18.74
C THR A 2 26.41 7.56 19.64
N LEU A 3 26.11 6.37 19.12
CA LEU A 3 25.59 5.21 19.87
C LEU A 3 26.47 4.84 21.08
N ALA A 4 27.71 5.33 21.10
CA ALA A 4 28.72 5.14 22.15
C ALA A 4 28.27 5.45 23.60
N THR A 5 27.19 6.21 23.81
CA THR A 5 26.65 6.47 25.16
C THR A 5 25.47 5.58 25.56
N TYR A 6 24.98 4.72 24.65
CA TYR A 6 23.80 3.87 24.88
C TYR A 6 24.23 2.46 25.31
N THR A 7 24.05 2.16 26.59
CA THR A 7 24.40 0.84 27.18
C THR A 7 23.17 -0.02 27.49
N SER A 8 21.97 0.57 27.53
CA SER A 8 20.74 -0.15 27.84
C SER A 8 19.50 0.43 27.14
N CYS A 9 18.55 -0.43 26.78
CA CYS A 9 17.24 -0.08 26.26
C CYS A 9 16.18 -1.08 26.75
N SER A 10 14.90 -0.76 26.56
CA SER A 10 13.79 -1.65 26.93
C SER A 10 13.47 -2.66 25.83
N CYS A 11 13.62 -2.24 24.57
CA CYS A 11 13.34 -3.05 23.39
C CYS A 11 14.34 -2.76 22.27
N ILE A 12 14.93 -3.80 21.69
CA ILE A 12 15.72 -3.73 20.45
C ILE A 12 14.89 -4.31 19.32
N ILE A 13 14.80 -3.56 18.22
CA ILE A 13 14.05 -3.96 17.03
C ILE A 13 15.04 -4.04 15.86
N LEU A 14 15.13 -5.23 15.26
CA LEU A 14 15.99 -5.53 14.12
C LEU A 14 15.12 -5.72 12.87
N GLY A 15 15.20 -4.78 11.92
CA GLY A 15 14.33 -4.73 10.75
C GLY A 15 13.20 -3.71 10.91
N LEU A 16 12.70 -3.19 9.79
CA LEU A 16 11.80 -2.03 9.74
C LEU A 16 10.34 -2.35 9.40
N SER A 17 10.01 -3.60 9.05
CA SER A 17 8.62 -4.10 9.05
C SER A 17 7.97 -3.98 10.43
N GLU A 18 8.81 -3.99 11.45
CA GLU A 18 8.53 -3.96 12.87
C GLU A 18 8.33 -2.52 13.39
N SER A 19 8.35 -1.54 12.49
CA SER A 19 8.12 -0.11 12.78
C SER A 19 6.85 0.16 13.56
N VAL A 20 5.78 -0.62 13.35
CA VAL A 20 4.53 -0.51 14.13
C VAL A 20 4.76 -0.87 15.60
N ILE A 21 5.49 -1.96 15.87
CA ILE A 21 5.82 -2.38 17.25
C ILE A 21 6.73 -1.33 17.89
N ALA A 22 7.72 -0.82 17.14
CA ALA A 22 8.61 0.23 17.59
C ALA A 22 7.84 1.48 18.02
N ALA A 23 6.92 1.93 17.17
CA ALA A 23 6.05 3.06 17.41
C ALA A 23 5.17 2.83 18.65
N ALA A 24 4.55 1.65 18.77
CA ALA A 24 3.71 1.30 19.91
C ALA A 24 4.50 1.33 21.22
N CYS A 25 5.66 0.65 21.28
CA CYS A 25 6.53 0.62 22.46
C CYS A 25 7.00 2.02 22.86
N SER A 26 7.49 2.81 21.90
CA SER A 26 7.96 4.16 22.19
C SER A 26 6.82 5.09 22.63
N ARG A 27 5.62 4.93 22.04
CA ARG A 27 4.44 5.72 22.37
C ARG A 27 3.98 5.54 23.82
N VAL A 28 4.18 4.37 24.42
CA VAL A 28 3.89 4.09 25.83
C VAL A 28 5.12 4.32 26.74
N GLY A 29 6.14 5.03 26.24
CA GLY A 29 7.27 5.50 27.05
C GLY A 29 8.46 4.54 27.13
N GLN A 30 8.48 3.45 26.36
CA GLN A 30 9.65 2.55 26.34
C GLN A 30 10.83 3.17 25.60
N ARG A 31 12.04 2.88 26.09
CA ARG A 31 13.29 3.22 25.40
C ARG A 31 13.54 2.21 24.29
N VAL A 32 13.25 2.60 23.05
CA VAL A 32 13.40 1.74 21.86
C VAL A 32 14.71 2.05 21.14
N LEU A 33 15.48 1.01 20.84
CA LEU A 33 16.58 1.08 19.87
C LEU A 33 16.18 0.28 18.62
N HIS A 34 16.12 0.96 17.48
CA HIS A 34 15.68 0.40 16.22
C HIS A 34 16.84 0.45 15.22
N VAL A 35 17.33 -0.72 14.80
CA VAL A 35 18.50 -0.81 13.92
C VAL A 35 18.19 -1.63 12.67
N ASP A 36 18.86 -1.27 11.58
CA ASP A 36 18.82 -2.04 10.33
C ASP A 36 20.22 -2.05 9.69
N ARG A 37 20.64 -3.23 9.20
CA ARG A 37 21.88 -3.40 8.43
C ARG A 37 21.85 -2.65 7.11
N ARG A 38 20.67 -2.43 6.54
CA ARG A 38 20.47 -1.75 5.27
C ARG A 38 20.69 -0.26 5.41
N ASN A 39 20.97 0.41 4.28
CA ASN A 39 21.15 1.85 4.22
C ASN A 39 19.84 2.64 3.93
N TYR A 40 18.71 1.95 3.85
CA TYR A 40 17.38 2.46 3.56
C TYR A 40 16.34 1.91 4.55
N TYR A 41 15.14 2.49 4.56
CA TYR A 41 14.07 2.09 5.46
C TYR A 41 13.23 0.90 4.94
N ALA A 42 12.44 0.27 5.82
CA ALA A 42 11.37 -0.69 5.51
C ALA A 42 11.77 -2.11 5.09
N GLY A 43 13.05 -2.45 4.95
CA GLY A 43 13.49 -3.81 4.62
C GLY A 43 12.79 -4.36 3.35
N ASN A 44 12.18 -5.54 3.43
CA ASN A 44 11.43 -6.11 2.30
C ASN A 44 10.16 -5.34 1.93
N TRP A 45 9.72 -4.38 2.74
CA TRP A 45 8.62 -3.46 2.43
C TRP A 45 9.07 -2.17 1.75
N ALA A 46 10.37 -2.04 1.46
CA ALA A 46 10.93 -0.82 0.87
C ALA A 46 10.43 -0.51 -0.53
N SER A 47 10.48 0.78 -0.85
CA SER A 47 10.28 1.33 -2.19
C SER A 47 11.59 1.96 -2.66
N PHE A 48 11.90 1.81 -3.95
CA PHE A 48 13.15 2.31 -4.50
C PHE A 48 12.93 3.26 -5.67
N THR A 49 13.77 4.29 -5.76
CA THR A 49 14.00 4.96 -7.05
C THR A 49 14.54 3.97 -8.07
N PHE A 50 14.40 4.25 -9.37
CA PHE A 50 14.87 3.31 -10.40
C PHE A 50 16.36 2.98 -10.24
N ASN A 51 17.19 4.00 -10.01
CA ASN A 51 18.63 3.81 -9.79
C ASN A 51 18.92 3.07 -8.47
N GLY A 52 18.15 3.35 -7.41
CA GLY A 52 18.25 2.61 -6.15
C GLY A 52 17.89 1.13 -6.31
N LEU A 53 16.88 0.82 -7.11
CA LEU A 53 16.48 -0.55 -7.41
C LEU A 53 17.57 -1.29 -8.20
N LEU A 54 18.24 -0.62 -9.15
CA LEU A 54 19.38 -1.21 -9.86
C LEU A 54 20.54 -1.54 -8.90
N SER A 55 20.83 -0.66 -7.93
CA SER A 55 21.81 -0.94 -6.88
C SER A 55 21.40 -2.12 -6.00
N TRP A 56 20.13 -2.19 -5.59
CA TRP A 56 19.57 -3.31 -4.84
C TRP A 56 19.67 -4.63 -5.63
N ILE A 57 19.34 -4.63 -6.92
CA ILE A 57 19.49 -5.80 -7.80
C ILE A 57 20.94 -6.29 -7.82
N GLU A 58 21.90 -5.37 -7.97
CA GLU A 58 23.32 -5.71 -8.04
C GLU A 58 23.83 -6.30 -6.72
N GLU A 59 23.40 -5.74 -5.58
CA GLU A 59 23.73 -6.24 -4.25
C GLU A 59 23.33 -7.72 -4.08
N TYR A 60 22.10 -8.10 -4.44
CA TYR A 60 21.65 -9.51 -4.33
C TYR A 60 22.32 -10.44 -5.35
N LYS A 61 22.71 -9.94 -6.53
CA LYS A 61 23.48 -10.74 -7.50
C LYS A 61 24.91 -11.01 -7.02
N GLN A 62 25.51 -10.05 -6.32
CA GLN A 62 26.87 -10.18 -5.79
C GLN A 62 26.91 -10.95 -4.46
N ALA A 63 25.92 -10.78 -3.58
CA ALA A 63 25.85 -11.45 -2.28
C ALA A 63 25.83 -12.99 -2.40
N GLY A 64 25.31 -13.54 -3.50
CA GLY A 64 25.38 -14.97 -3.80
C GLY A 64 26.77 -15.51 -4.13
N GLN A 65 27.79 -14.65 -4.25
CA GLN A 65 29.15 -15.01 -4.68
C GLN A 65 30.23 -14.75 -3.61
N SER A 66 29.92 -14.05 -2.52
CA SER A 66 30.88 -13.70 -1.47
C SER A 66 30.66 -14.53 -0.20
N GLU A 67 31.56 -15.47 0.09
CA GLU A 67 31.75 -16.02 1.44
C GLU A 67 32.53 -14.99 2.28
N GLU A 68 31.85 -13.96 2.80
CA GLU A 68 32.46 -13.14 3.83
C GLU A 68 32.60 -13.97 5.11
N ALA A 69 33.85 -14.21 5.51
CA ALA A 69 34.16 -14.89 6.76
C ALA A 69 33.53 -14.13 7.94
N ILE A 70 32.61 -14.78 8.65
CA ILE A 70 32.00 -14.24 9.87
C ILE A 70 33.13 -13.99 10.87
N ARG A 71 33.43 -12.72 11.15
CA ARG A 71 34.36 -12.36 12.21
C ARG A 71 33.69 -12.60 13.56
N GLU A 72 34.17 -13.59 14.28
CA GLU A 72 33.67 -13.98 15.60
C GLU A 72 34.34 -13.21 16.75
N ASP A 73 34.86 -12.01 16.46
CA ASP A 73 35.52 -11.10 17.41
C ASP A 73 34.63 -10.74 18.62
N TRP A 74 33.32 -10.99 18.52
CA TRP A 74 32.35 -10.84 19.61
C TRP A 74 32.46 -11.92 20.70
N LYS A 75 33.10 -13.08 20.44
CA LYS A 75 33.25 -14.16 21.43
C LYS A 75 34.05 -13.71 22.66
N GLU A 76 35.00 -12.81 22.47
CA GLU A 76 35.82 -12.24 23.56
C GLU A 76 35.04 -11.30 24.48
N LYS A 77 33.82 -10.89 24.08
CA LYS A 77 32.96 -9.96 24.83
C LYS A 77 31.88 -10.68 25.66
N LEU A 78 31.89 -12.01 25.65
CA LEU A 78 30.99 -12.82 26.48
C LEU A 78 31.54 -12.92 27.90
N GLU A 79 30.64 -12.80 28.87
CA GLU A 79 30.95 -12.98 30.29
C GLU A 79 30.78 -14.45 30.71
N GLU A 80 31.29 -14.81 31.89
CA GLU A 80 31.12 -16.17 32.42
C GLU A 80 29.63 -16.47 32.68
N GLY A 81 29.17 -17.65 32.27
CA GLY A 81 27.74 -18.01 32.33
C GLY A 81 26.93 -17.56 31.11
N GLU A 82 27.55 -16.93 30.11
CA GLU A 82 26.88 -16.53 28.88
C GLU A 82 27.16 -17.47 27.71
N GLU A 83 26.26 -17.44 26.73
CA GLU A 83 26.45 -17.96 25.38
C GLU A 83 25.95 -16.95 24.36
N ALA A 84 26.34 -17.13 23.11
CA ALA A 84 25.89 -16.27 22.02
C ALA A 84 25.11 -17.06 20.99
N LEU A 85 24.10 -16.41 20.45
CA LEU A 85 23.38 -16.85 19.28
C LEU A 85 23.68 -15.91 18.12
N ALA A 86 24.45 -16.37 17.14
CA ALA A 86 24.86 -15.55 16.00
C ALA A 86 23.66 -15.18 15.13
N LEU A 87 23.57 -13.93 14.68
CA LEU A 87 22.57 -13.52 13.70
C LEU A 87 23.12 -13.66 12.28
N SER A 88 22.23 -13.82 11.31
CA SER A 88 22.60 -13.88 9.90
C SER A 88 23.20 -12.55 9.46
N SER A 89 24.43 -12.58 8.94
CA SER A 89 25.06 -11.42 8.30
C SER A 89 24.41 -11.11 6.94
N MET A 90 23.97 -12.15 6.23
CA MET A 90 23.41 -12.06 4.88
C MET A 90 21.88 -12.11 4.90
N ASP A 91 21.26 -11.44 3.93
CA ASP A 91 19.83 -11.55 3.68
C ASP A 91 19.56 -12.54 2.53
N THR A 92 18.87 -13.62 2.84
CA THR A 92 18.49 -14.69 1.89
C THR A 92 16.98 -14.74 1.64
N SER A 93 16.29 -13.64 1.88
CA SER A 93 14.84 -13.54 1.70
C SER A 93 14.42 -13.34 0.24
N ILE A 94 15.34 -12.99 -0.65
CA ILE A 94 15.10 -12.77 -2.09
C ILE A 94 15.87 -13.81 -2.91
N SER A 95 15.22 -14.37 -3.93
CA SER A 95 15.81 -15.36 -4.84
C SER A 95 15.27 -15.21 -6.27
N ASN A 96 15.86 -15.95 -7.22
CA ASN A 96 15.43 -16.03 -8.63
C ASN A 96 15.25 -14.66 -9.31
N LEU A 97 16.22 -13.77 -9.10
CA LEU A 97 16.15 -12.40 -9.61
C LEU A 97 16.51 -12.34 -11.10
N GLU A 98 15.55 -11.93 -11.93
CA GLU A 98 15.70 -11.78 -13.37
C GLU A 98 15.27 -10.39 -13.85
N VAL A 99 16.06 -9.77 -14.73
CA VAL A 99 15.81 -8.41 -15.25
C VAL A 99 15.81 -8.43 -16.77
N PHE A 100 14.79 -7.84 -17.36
CA PHE A 100 14.65 -7.69 -18.81
C PHE A 100 14.46 -6.22 -19.17
N CYS A 101 15.28 -5.72 -20.07
CA CYS A 101 15.12 -4.39 -20.67
C CYS A 101 14.70 -4.55 -22.12
N TYR A 102 13.55 -4.00 -22.48
CA TYR A 102 12.98 -4.10 -23.84
C TYR A 102 13.04 -2.79 -24.62
N THR A 103 13.54 -1.72 -24.01
CA THR A 103 13.80 -0.45 -24.68
C THR A 103 15.17 -0.50 -25.35
N GLN A 104 15.29 0.08 -26.55
CA GLN A 104 16.57 0.09 -27.25
C GLN A 104 17.54 1.09 -26.59
N PRO A 105 18.83 0.73 -26.42
CA PRO A 105 19.87 1.69 -26.10
C PRO A 105 20.06 2.64 -27.29
N GLU A 106 20.23 3.94 -27.01
CA GLU A 106 20.53 4.94 -28.05
C GLU A 106 21.82 4.54 -28.78
N GLY A 107 21.71 4.22 -30.08
CA GLY A 107 22.82 3.72 -30.91
C GLY A 107 22.43 2.81 -32.07
N GLN A 108 21.18 2.34 -32.14
CA GLN A 108 20.61 1.63 -33.29
C GLN A 108 19.38 2.37 -33.84
N GLU A 109 19.55 3.65 -34.19
CA GLU A 109 18.67 4.21 -35.22
C GLU A 109 19.05 3.51 -36.53
N ARG A 110 18.24 2.53 -36.97
CA ARG A 110 18.25 2.17 -38.39
C ARG A 110 17.86 3.43 -39.14
N GLU A 111 18.82 4.08 -39.80
CA GLU A 111 18.55 5.06 -40.82
C GLU A 111 17.54 4.45 -41.80
N MET A 112 16.29 4.89 -41.71
CA MET A 112 15.34 4.69 -42.79
C MET A 112 15.79 5.61 -43.92
N PRO A 113 15.93 5.12 -45.17
CA PRO A 113 16.40 5.95 -46.25
C PRO A 113 15.38 7.07 -46.48
N SER A 114 15.81 8.32 -46.29
CA SER A 114 15.10 9.49 -46.77
C SER A 114 15.07 9.43 -48.30
N GLN A 115 13.92 9.09 -48.87
CA GLN A 115 13.67 9.39 -50.28
C GLN A 115 13.42 10.89 -50.41
N THR A 116 14.49 11.63 -50.65
CA THR A 116 14.42 12.96 -51.25
C THR A 116 14.21 12.77 -52.76
N GLU A 117 12.97 12.92 -53.22
CA GLU A 117 12.72 13.35 -54.60
C GLU A 117 12.57 14.86 -54.60
N GLU A 118 13.58 15.53 -55.16
CA GLU A 118 13.48 16.92 -55.56
C GLU A 118 12.55 17.02 -56.77
N THR A 119 11.49 17.80 -56.68
CA THR A 119 10.93 18.46 -57.87
C THR A 119 10.38 19.83 -57.49
N GLN A 120 10.97 20.84 -58.11
CA GLN A 120 10.64 22.25 -57.98
C GLN A 120 9.27 22.56 -58.62
N GLY A 121 8.49 23.44 -58.02
CA GLY A 121 7.25 23.94 -58.63
C GLY A 121 6.46 24.92 -57.76
N GLU A 122 6.82 26.20 -57.87
CA GLU A 122 6.02 27.43 -57.77
C GLU A 122 5.12 27.75 -56.55
N ALA A 123 5.33 28.97 -56.05
CA ALA A 123 4.66 29.59 -54.92
C ALA A 123 3.28 30.16 -55.28
N GLN A 124 2.30 29.98 -54.40
CA GLN A 124 1.15 30.90 -54.24
C GLN A 124 0.73 31.02 -52.77
N GLN A 125 0.64 32.28 -52.32
CA GLN A 125 0.23 32.69 -50.98
C GLN A 125 -1.27 32.44 -50.74
N ALA A 126 -1.61 31.81 -49.61
CA ALA A 126 -2.94 31.93 -48.99
C ALA A 126 -2.83 31.82 -47.46
N SER A 127 -3.55 32.69 -46.78
CA SER A 127 -3.67 32.92 -45.32
C SER A 127 -4.16 31.70 -44.50
N PRO A 128 -3.86 31.62 -43.19
CA PRO A 128 -4.16 30.42 -42.40
C PRO A 128 -5.63 30.39 -41.93
N SER A 129 -6.29 29.25 -42.13
CA SER A 129 -7.48 28.84 -41.37
C SER A 129 -7.04 28.00 -40.15
N PRO A 130 -7.86 27.87 -39.10
CA PRO A 130 -7.46 27.18 -37.87
C PRO A 130 -7.44 25.67 -38.09
N ALA A 131 -6.26 25.14 -38.45
CA ALA A 131 -6.05 23.71 -38.56
C ALA A 131 -6.10 23.06 -37.16
N GLU A 132 -6.95 22.04 -37.07
CA GLU A 132 -7.02 21.05 -36.01
C GLU A 132 -5.61 20.65 -35.56
N ARG A 133 -5.32 20.80 -34.26
CA ARG A 133 -4.06 20.31 -33.68
C ARG A 133 -4.04 18.79 -33.83
N GLN A 134 -3.28 18.30 -34.80
CA GLN A 134 -2.89 16.90 -34.84
C GLN A 134 -2.18 16.57 -33.51
N PRO A 135 -2.48 15.43 -32.86
CA PRO A 135 -1.75 15.03 -31.66
C PRO A 135 -0.27 14.86 -32.02
N GLU A 136 0.61 15.59 -31.34
CA GLU A 136 2.05 15.39 -31.48
C GLU A 136 2.38 13.90 -31.26
N PRO A 137 3.27 13.30 -32.06
CA PRO A 137 3.65 11.91 -31.88
C PRO A 137 4.26 11.73 -30.48
N LYS A 138 3.61 10.91 -29.62
CA LYS A 138 4.12 10.58 -28.29
C LYS A 138 5.58 10.09 -28.43
N LYS A 139 6.53 10.85 -27.89
CA LYS A 139 7.96 10.51 -27.96
C LYS A 139 8.19 9.13 -27.37
N LYS A 140 8.84 8.23 -28.14
CA LYS A 140 9.17 6.88 -27.72
C LYS A 140 10.02 6.91 -26.44
N ILE A 141 9.63 6.14 -25.43
CA ILE A 141 10.34 6.07 -24.14
C ILE A 141 11.55 5.15 -24.29
N THR A 142 12.74 5.67 -23.98
CA THR A 142 14.02 4.93 -24.04
C THR A 142 14.52 4.58 -22.64
N TYR A 143 15.43 3.60 -22.55
CA TYR A 143 16.08 3.24 -21.28
C TYR A 143 16.79 4.45 -20.65
N THR A 144 17.51 5.23 -21.47
CA THR A 144 18.21 6.44 -21.05
C THR A 144 17.25 7.43 -20.38
N LYS A 145 16.04 7.60 -20.93
CA LYS A 145 15.01 8.46 -20.34
C LYS A 145 14.53 7.92 -18.99
N ILE A 146 14.30 6.60 -18.86
CA ILE A 146 13.90 5.96 -17.59
C ILE A 146 14.97 6.17 -16.51
N VAL A 147 16.24 5.96 -16.84
CA VAL A 147 17.38 6.16 -15.93
C VAL A 147 17.47 7.64 -15.51
N LYS A 148 17.35 8.57 -16.46
CA LYS A 148 17.40 10.02 -16.20
C LYS A 148 16.26 10.48 -15.29
N GLU A 149 15.05 9.99 -15.53
CA GLU A 149 13.86 10.25 -14.70
C GLU A 149 13.75 9.32 -13.49
N GLY A 150 14.81 8.58 -13.16
CA GLY A 150 14.78 7.50 -12.16
C GLY A 150 14.28 7.92 -10.77
N ARG A 151 14.42 9.20 -10.40
CA ARG A 151 13.89 9.78 -9.13
C ARG A 151 12.38 10.00 -9.12
N ARG A 152 11.70 9.85 -10.25
CA ARG A 152 10.23 9.87 -10.35
C ARG A 152 9.61 8.51 -10.06
N PHE A 153 10.44 7.48 -9.97
CA PHE A 153 10.00 6.15 -9.60
C PHE A 153 10.09 5.96 -8.08
N ASN A 154 9.11 5.27 -7.53
CA ASN A 154 9.14 4.69 -6.20
C ASN A 154 8.55 3.28 -6.33
N ILE A 155 9.43 2.31 -6.51
CA ILE A 155 9.10 0.95 -6.91
C ILE A 155 9.04 0.07 -5.68
N ASP A 156 7.83 -0.36 -5.32
CA ASP A 156 7.60 -1.21 -4.16
C ASP A 156 8.06 -2.66 -4.39
N LEU A 157 8.81 -3.22 -3.44
CA LEU A 157 9.07 -4.66 -3.43
C LEU A 157 7.79 -5.46 -3.14
N VAL A 158 6.95 -4.97 -2.23
CA VAL A 158 5.64 -5.56 -1.88
C VAL A 158 4.52 -4.90 -2.68
N SER A 159 3.54 -5.68 -3.13
CA SER A 159 2.37 -5.15 -3.85
C SER A 159 1.09 -5.49 -3.13
N LYS A 160 0.56 -4.50 -2.42
CA LYS A 160 -0.64 -4.55 -1.58
C LYS A 160 -1.51 -3.32 -1.82
N LEU A 161 -2.75 -3.39 -1.37
CA LEU A 161 -3.66 -2.25 -1.29
C LEU A 161 -4.16 -2.10 0.14
N MET A 162 -4.60 -0.90 0.48
CA MET A 162 -5.21 -0.65 1.77
C MET A 162 -6.72 -0.70 1.63
N PHE A 163 -7.37 -1.65 2.31
CA PHE A 163 -8.83 -1.59 2.45
C PHE A 163 -9.23 -0.32 3.18
N SER A 164 -10.31 0.32 2.74
CA SER A 164 -10.80 1.55 3.35
C SER A 164 -11.23 1.34 4.80
N ARG A 165 -11.63 0.12 5.18
CA ARG A 165 -11.84 -0.33 6.56
C ARG A 165 -10.95 -1.54 6.80
N GLY A 166 -10.17 -1.55 7.86
CA GLY A 166 -9.21 -2.62 8.12
C GLY A 166 -8.16 -2.21 9.14
N SER A 167 -7.42 -3.17 9.67
CA SER A 167 -6.57 -2.94 10.84
C SER A 167 -5.51 -1.86 10.61
N LEU A 168 -4.95 -1.76 9.40
CA LEU A 168 -3.96 -0.74 9.07
C LEU A 168 -4.56 0.68 9.00
N VAL A 169 -5.68 0.88 8.29
CA VAL A 169 -6.31 2.21 8.18
C VAL A 169 -6.82 2.68 9.53
N ASP A 170 -7.44 1.79 10.30
CA ASP A 170 -7.95 2.13 11.62
C ASP A 170 -6.79 2.47 12.57
N LEU A 171 -5.66 1.75 12.49
CA LEU A 171 -4.44 2.07 13.25
C LEU A 171 -3.84 3.43 12.84
N LEU A 172 -3.73 3.74 11.55
CA LEU A 172 -3.20 5.02 11.06
C LEU A 172 -4.04 6.21 11.53
N ILE A 173 -5.36 6.04 11.60
CA ILE A 173 -6.28 7.06 12.15
C ILE A 173 -6.11 7.14 13.66
N LYS A 174 -6.22 6.03 14.39
CA LYS A 174 -6.13 5.97 15.86
C LYS A 174 -4.82 6.57 16.38
N SER A 175 -3.69 6.15 15.78
CA SER A 175 -2.34 6.58 16.18
C SER A 175 -1.97 7.96 15.65
N ASN A 176 -2.84 8.60 14.85
CA ASN A 176 -2.60 9.88 14.23
C ASN A 176 -1.42 9.89 13.22
N VAL A 177 -0.90 8.72 12.85
CA VAL A 177 0.19 8.53 11.87
C VAL A 177 -0.24 8.86 10.45
N SER A 178 -1.54 8.81 10.17
CA SER A 178 -2.14 9.21 8.88
C SER A 178 -1.72 10.62 8.42
N ARG A 179 -1.33 11.52 9.31
CA ARG A 179 -0.81 12.87 8.97
C ARG A 179 0.49 12.87 8.16
N TYR A 180 1.22 11.76 8.13
CA TYR A 180 2.51 11.64 7.46
C TYR A 180 2.41 11.14 6.02
N ALA A 181 1.23 10.70 5.57
CA ALA A 181 1.03 10.16 4.24
C ALA A 181 -0.27 10.67 3.61
N GLU A 182 -0.28 10.74 2.29
CA GLU A 182 -1.47 11.01 1.49
C GLU A 182 -1.85 9.75 0.71
N PHE A 183 -3.12 9.63 0.32
CA PHE A 183 -3.65 8.43 -0.33
C PHE A 183 -4.42 8.79 -1.59
N LYS A 184 -4.34 7.92 -2.62
CA LYS A 184 -5.25 7.93 -3.76
C LYS A 184 -6.22 6.76 -3.67
N ASN A 185 -7.43 7.00 -4.15
CA ASN A 185 -8.41 5.94 -4.38
C ASN A 185 -7.94 5.03 -5.52
N VAL A 186 -8.06 3.73 -5.33
CA VAL A 186 -8.09 2.80 -6.47
C VAL A 186 -9.40 3.02 -7.19
N THR A 187 -9.36 3.24 -8.49
CA THR A 187 -10.53 3.71 -9.23
C THR A 187 -11.22 2.59 -10.01
N ARG A 188 -10.50 1.50 -10.31
CA ARG A 188 -11.03 0.39 -11.11
C ARG A 188 -10.69 -0.97 -10.50
N ILE A 189 -11.68 -1.85 -10.50
CA ILE A 189 -11.49 -3.28 -10.28
C ILE A 189 -11.78 -3.97 -11.60
N LEU A 190 -10.81 -4.74 -12.06
CA LEU A 190 -10.81 -5.41 -13.34
C LEU A 190 -10.65 -6.91 -13.11
N THR A 191 -11.17 -7.71 -14.04
CA THR A 191 -10.93 -9.15 -14.05
C THR A 191 -10.58 -9.61 -15.46
N TYR A 192 -9.74 -10.64 -15.55
CA TYR A 192 -9.42 -11.26 -16.82
C TYR A 192 -10.30 -12.50 -17.03
N ARG A 193 -11.05 -12.52 -18.14
CA ARG A 193 -11.92 -13.63 -18.51
C ARG A 193 -11.99 -13.76 -20.03
N ASN A 194 -11.96 -14.99 -20.54
CA ASN A 194 -12.15 -15.29 -21.97
C ASN A 194 -11.25 -14.45 -22.92
N GLY A 195 -10.00 -14.21 -22.54
CA GLY A 195 -9.07 -13.44 -23.36
C GLY A 195 -9.20 -11.92 -23.26
N LYS A 196 -10.06 -11.41 -22.38
CA LYS A 196 -10.35 -9.97 -22.26
C LYS A 196 -10.26 -9.50 -20.80
N VAL A 197 -9.83 -8.25 -20.64
CA VAL A 197 -9.89 -7.54 -19.36
C VAL A 197 -11.20 -6.75 -19.30
N GLU A 198 -11.97 -6.97 -18.26
CA GLU A 198 -13.30 -6.38 -18.08
C GLU A 198 -13.40 -5.67 -16.74
N GLN A 199 -14.10 -4.53 -16.71
CA GLN A 199 -14.32 -3.78 -15.47
C GLN A 199 -15.49 -4.38 -14.67
N VAL A 200 -15.22 -4.63 -13.39
CA VAL A 200 -16.19 -5.18 -12.44
C VAL A 200 -17.01 -4.06 -11.83
N PRO A 201 -18.35 -4.11 -11.89
CA PRO A 201 -19.20 -3.11 -11.24
C PRO A 201 -19.03 -3.12 -9.72
N CYS A 202 -18.71 -1.95 -9.14
CA CYS A 202 -18.39 -1.83 -7.70
C CYS A 202 -19.46 -1.07 -6.91
N SER A 203 -20.43 -0.44 -7.56
CA SER A 203 -21.53 0.27 -6.91
C SER A 203 -22.87 -0.13 -7.52
N ARG A 204 -23.97 0.21 -6.83
CA ARG A 204 -25.32 0.08 -7.39
C ARG A 204 -25.41 0.79 -8.75
N ALA A 205 -24.86 2.00 -8.84
CA ALA A 205 -24.83 2.78 -10.09
C ALA A 205 -24.08 2.04 -11.20
N ASP A 206 -22.92 1.44 -10.89
CA ASP A 206 -22.14 0.66 -11.86
C ASP A 206 -22.90 -0.59 -12.31
N VAL A 207 -23.56 -1.29 -11.39
CA VAL A 207 -24.37 -2.48 -11.73
C VAL A 207 -25.51 -2.08 -12.67
N PHE A 208 -26.22 -0.98 -12.38
CA PHE A 208 -27.27 -0.47 -13.27
C PHE A 208 -26.71 -0.01 -14.63
N GLY A 209 -25.58 0.68 -14.65
CA GLY A 209 -24.92 1.16 -15.87
C GLY A 209 -24.21 0.09 -16.69
N SER A 210 -23.94 -1.09 -16.11
CA SER A 210 -23.19 -2.14 -16.79
C SER A 210 -23.92 -2.67 -18.03
N LYS A 211 -23.21 -2.69 -19.17
CA LYS A 211 -23.65 -3.31 -20.42
C LYS A 211 -23.28 -4.80 -20.50
N GLN A 212 -22.45 -5.28 -19.58
CA GLN A 212 -21.95 -6.66 -19.54
C GLN A 212 -22.89 -7.59 -18.76
N LEU A 213 -23.79 -7.03 -17.95
CA LEU A 213 -24.76 -7.77 -17.16
C LEU A 213 -26.16 -7.63 -17.74
N THR A 214 -26.86 -8.76 -17.90
CA THR A 214 -28.29 -8.76 -18.21
C THR A 214 -29.11 -8.22 -17.05
N VAL A 215 -30.35 -7.77 -17.30
CA VAL A 215 -31.24 -7.27 -16.23
C VAL A 215 -31.50 -8.33 -15.16
N VAL A 216 -31.58 -9.60 -15.57
CA VAL A 216 -31.75 -10.74 -14.67
C VAL A 216 -30.51 -10.93 -13.79
N GLU A 217 -29.31 -10.91 -14.39
CA GLU A 217 -28.06 -11.00 -13.63
C GLU A 217 -27.87 -9.85 -12.64
N LYS A 218 -28.23 -8.62 -13.03
CA LYS A 218 -28.20 -7.46 -12.12
C LYS A 218 -29.06 -7.69 -10.87
N ARG A 219 -30.27 -8.24 -11.04
CA ARG A 219 -31.17 -8.56 -9.92
C ARG A 219 -30.59 -9.67 -9.04
N MET A 220 -30.04 -10.72 -9.64
CA MET A 220 -29.44 -11.84 -8.91
C MET A 220 -28.23 -11.39 -8.11
N LEU A 221 -27.34 -10.61 -8.71
CA LEU A 221 -26.16 -10.05 -8.06
C LEU A 221 -26.57 -9.18 -6.87
N MET A 222 -27.47 -8.22 -7.07
CA MET A 222 -27.91 -7.34 -5.98
C MET A 222 -28.57 -8.11 -4.83
N LYS A 223 -29.38 -9.14 -5.14
CA LYS A 223 -29.98 -10.00 -4.11
C LYS A 223 -28.90 -10.73 -3.31
N PHE A 224 -27.92 -11.32 -4.01
CA PHE A 224 -26.84 -12.06 -3.35
C PHE A 224 -25.91 -11.16 -2.53
N LEU A 225 -25.51 -10.00 -3.05
CA LEU A 225 -24.68 -9.05 -2.30
C LEU A 225 -25.39 -8.49 -1.06
N THR A 226 -26.71 -8.29 -1.13
CA THR A 226 -27.52 -7.89 0.03
C THR A 226 -27.51 -8.98 1.10
N PHE A 227 -27.68 -10.24 0.71
CA PHE A 227 -27.49 -11.38 1.61
C PHE A 227 -26.08 -11.39 2.22
N CYS A 228 -25.03 -11.21 1.42
CA CYS A 228 -23.65 -11.22 1.93
C CYS A 228 -23.34 -10.09 2.92
N LEU A 229 -24.00 -8.94 2.84
CA LEU A 229 -23.79 -7.85 3.81
C LEU A 229 -24.22 -8.25 5.23
N ASP A 230 -25.32 -9.00 5.33
CA ASP A 230 -25.95 -9.41 6.59
C ASP A 230 -26.00 -10.94 6.74
N PHE A 231 -25.05 -11.66 6.13
CA PHE A 231 -25.10 -13.13 6.06
C PHE A 231 -25.14 -13.78 7.45
N GLU A 232 -24.49 -13.14 8.43
CA GLU A 232 -24.45 -13.59 9.83
C GLU A 232 -25.85 -13.67 10.48
N GLN A 233 -26.83 -12.92 9.96
CA GLN A 233 -28.22 -12.95 10.41
C GLN A 233 -29.08 -14.03 9.72
N HIS A 234 -28.52 -14.72 8.73
CA HIS A 234 -29.22 -15.66 7.84
C HIS A 234 -28.49 -17.02 7.83
N GLN A 235 -28.20 -17.56 9.00
CA GLN A 235 -27.41 -18.79 9.16
C GLN A 235 -28.03 -20.00 8.46
N GLU A 236 -29.36 -20.05 8.42
CA GLU A 236 -30.16 -21.06 7.72
C GLU A 236 -29.85 -21.15 6.22
N GLU A 237 -29.34 -20.08 5.61
CA GLU A 237 -29.04 -20.04 4.18
C GLU A 237 -27.71 -20.70 3.79
N TYR A 238 -26.79 -20.92 4.74
CA TYR A 238 -25.45 -21.44 4.46
C TYR A 238 -24.95 -22.50 5.45
N GLN A 239 -25.66 -22.77 6.55
CA GLN A 239 -25.25 -23.74 7.58
C GLN A 239 -24.90 -25.12 7.01
N ASP A 240 -25.66 -25.60 6.03
CA ASP A 240 -25.47 -26.92 5.39
C ASP A 240 -24.20 -26.97 4.53
N PHE A 241 -23.58 -25.81 4.28
CA PHE A 241 -22.37 -25.65 3.48
C PHE A 241 -21.19 -25.09 4.29
N SER A 242 -21.31 -25.06 5.63
CA SER A 242 -20.28 -24.52 6.53
C SER A 242 -18.92 -25.20 6.36
N GLU A 243 -18.92 -26.52 6.18
CA GLU A 243 -17.73 -27.35 5.95
C GLU A 243 -17.37 -27.52 4.46
N HIS A 244 -18.15 -26.90 3.56
CA HIS A 244 -17.92 -26.95 2.12
C HIS A 244 -17.11 -25.74 1.64
N SER A 245 -16.62 -25.81 0.41
CA SER A 245 -15.97 -24.68 -0.24
C SER A 245 -16.98 -23.59 -0.59
N PHE A 246 -16.51 -22.34 -0.60
CA PHE A 246 -17.30 -21.20 -1.04
C PHE A 246 -17.73 -21.34 -2.50
N TRP A 247 -16.91 -22.00 -3.33
CA TRP A 247 -17.28 -22.36 -4.69
C TRP A 247 -18.51 -23.27 -4.73
N ASP A 248 -18.53 -24.36 -3.95
CA ASP A 248 -19.69 -25.27 -3.89
C ASP A 248 -20.96 -24.53 -3.45
N PHE A 249 -20.82 -23.64 -2.46
CA PHE A 249 -21.92 -22.81 -2.00
C PHE A 249 -22.46 -21.89 -3.11
N LEU A 250 -21.58 -21.21 -3.86
CA LEU A 250 -21.99 -20.32 -4.96
C LEU A 250 -22.76 -21.08 -6.06
N GLN A 251 -22.39 -22.33 -6.34
CA GLN A 251 -23.09 -23.17 -7.30
C GLN A 251 -24.55 -23.44 -6.91
N THR A 252 -24.86 -23.45 -5.61
CA THR A 252 -26.23 -23.69 -5.12
C THR A 252 -27.15 -22.48 -5.24
N LYS A 253 -26.60 -21.25 -5.26
CA LYS A 253 -27.37 -19.99 -5.23
C LYS A 253 -27.98 -19.59 -6.59
N LYS A 254 -27.97 -20.51 -7.56
CA LYS A 254 -28.50 -20.34 -8.93
C LYS A 254 -27.88 -19.16 -9.68
N LEU A 255 -26.68 -18.72 -9.30
CA LEU A 255 -25.93 -17.65 -9.96
C LEU A 255 -25.43 -18.11 -11.34
N THR A 256 -25.38 -17.21 -12.33
CA THR A 256 -24.74 -17.52 -13.62
C THR A 256 -23.22 -17.67 -13.42
N GLU A 257 -22.55 -18.41 -14.31
CA GLU A 257 -21.08 -18.56 -14.27
C GLU A 257 -20.37 -17.20 -14.27
N ASN A 258 -20.94 -16.19 -14.93
CA ASN A 258 -20.42 -14.82 -14.93
C ASN A 258 -20.47 -14.17 -13.55
N LEU A 259 -21.59 -14.30 -12.85
CA LEU A 259 -21.72 -13.76 -11.50
C LEU A 259 -20.84 -14.52 -10.50
N GLN A 260 -20.76 -15.86 -10.62
CA GLN A 260 -19.87 -16.67 -9.80
C GLN A 260 -18.41 -16.23 -9.96
N HIS A 261 -17.96 -16.00 -11.20
CA HIS A 261 -16.63 -15.47 -11.51
C HIS A 261 -16.39 -14.11 -10.85
N PHE A 262 -17.30 -13.14 -10.99
CA PHE A 262 -17.15 -11.83 -10.36
C PHE A 262 -17.10 -11.91 -8.83
N ILE A 263 -18.02 -12.68 -8.24
CA ILE A 263 -18.11 -12.81 -6.79
C ILE A 263 -16.84 -13.47 -6.24
N LEU A 264 -16.42 -14.61 -6.81
CA LEU A 264 -15.27 -15.36 -6.31
C LEU A 264 -13.96 -14.60 -6.51
N HIS A 265 -13.66 -14.18 -7.74
CA HIS A 265 -12.34 -13.67 -8.10
C HIS A 265 -12.17 -12.16 -7.97
N SER A 266 -13.26 -11.38 -7.96
CA SER A 266 -13.16 -9.91 -7.97
C SER A 266 -13.69 -9.25 -6.70
N ILE A 267 -14.70 -9.83 -6.05
CA ILE A 267 -15.29 -9.29 -4.82
C ILE A 267 -14.68 -9.97 -3.59
N ALA A 268 -14.82 -11.30 -3.47
CA ALA A 268 -14.23 -12.06 -2.39
C ALA A 268 -12.69 -12.12 -2.54
N MET A 269 -12.21 -12.21 -3.80
CA MET A 269 -10.79 -12.33 -4.15
C MET A 269 -10.11 -13.54 -3.48
N VAL A 270 -10.83 -14.67 -3.45
CA VAL A 270 -10.38 -15.94 -2.86
C VAL A 270 -10.19 -17.01 -3.94
N ILE A 271 -9.49 -18.09 -3.57
CA ILE A 271 -9.39 -19.30 -4.41
C ILE A 271 -10.64 -20.18 -4.19
N PRO A 272 -11.03 -21.02 -5.18
CA PRO A 272 -12.24 -21.84 -5.10
C PRO A 272 -12.33 -22.73 -3.85
N GLU A 273 -11.19 -23.16 -3.32
CA GLU A 273 -11.08 -24.13 -2.22
C GLU A 273 -11.31 -23.51 -0.83
N VAL A 274 -11.38 -22.18 -0.73
CA VAL A 274 -11.63 -21.47 0.54
C VAL A 274 -13.01 -21.85 1.10
N GLY A 275 -13.12 -22.04 2.41
CA GLY A 275 -14.38 -22.43 3.06
C GLY A 275 -15.49 -21.39 2.91
N THR A 276 -16.75 -21.83 2.88
CA THR A 276 -17.93 -20.98 2.64
C THR A 276 -17.97 -19.75 3.54
N VAL A 277 -17.77 -19.92 4.85
CA VAL A 277 -17.84 -18.81 5.82
C VAL A 277 -16.73 -17.79 5.59
N GLU A 278 -15.54 -18.24 5.20
CA GLU A 278 -14.42 -17.35 4.90
C GLU A 278 -14.69 -16.54 3.62
N GLY A 279 -15.21 -17.16 2.56
CA GLY A 279 -15.62 -16.47 1.34
C GLY A 279 -16.75 -15.45 1.56
N LEU A 280 -17.72 -15.78 2.42
CA LEU A 280 -18.79 -14.86 2.83
C LEU A 280 -18.23 -13.66 3.61
N ARG A 281 -17.33 -13.89 4.58
CA ARG A 281 -16.66 -12.80 5.33
C ARG A 281 -15.84 -11.90 4.42
N ALA A 282 -15.09 -12.46 3.48
CA ALA A 282 -14.32 -11.69 2.51
C ALA A 282 -15.23 -10.81 1.63
N THR A 283 -16.34 -11.39 1.14
CA THR A 283 -17.36 -10.66 0.38
C THR A 283 -17.99 -9.54 1.21
N GLN A 284 -18.39 -9.83 2.45
CA GLN A 284 -18.98 -8.85 3.37
C GLN A 284 -18.01 -7.71 3.65
N HIS A 285 -16.74 -8.02 3.92
CA HIS A 285 -15.70 -7.02 4.20
C HIS A 285 -15.48 -6.09 3.00
N PHE A 286 -15.37 -6.64 1.80
CA PHE A 286 -15.28 -5.86 0.56
C PHE A 286 -16.46 -4.88 0.45
N LEU A 287 -17.69 -5.35 0.65
CA LEU A 287 -18.89 -4.53 0.51
C LEU A 287 -18.97 -3.43 1.59
N ARG A 288 -18.57 -3.72 2.83
CA ARG A 288 -18.49 -2.73 3.93
C ARG A 288 -17.46 -1.62 3.65
N CYS A 289 -16.44 -1.89 2.84
CA CYS A 289 -15.41 -0.93 2.48
C CYS A 289 -15.81 0.01 1.33
N LEU A 290 -16.80 -0.36 0.51
CA LEU A 290 -17.25 0.46 -0.61
C LEU A 290 -17.82 1.80 -0.13
N GLY A 291 -17.55 2.88 -0.87
CA GLY A 291 -18.14 4.19 -0.62
C GLY A 291 -17.55 4.97 0.56
N ARG A 292 -16.57 4.44 1.32
CA ARG A 292 -15.98 5.16 2.46
C ARG A 292 -15.17 6.40 2.01
N TYR A 293 -14.33 6.23 0.99
CA TYR A 293 -13.51 7.32 0.41
C TYR A 293 -13.66 7.45 -1.11
N GLY A 294 -14.17 6.41 -1.76
CA GLY A 294 -14.34 6.34 -3.20
C GLY A 294 -15.27 5.20 -3.59
N ASN A 295 -15.39 4.99 -4.90
CA ASN A 295 -16.26 4.01 -5.53
C ASN A 295 -15.76 2.55 -5.38
N THR A 296 -14.48 2.33 -5.09
CA THR A 296 -13.91 1.01 -4.77
C THR A 296 -13.52 0.94 -3.29
N PRO A 297 -13.23 -0.25 -2.74
CA PRO A 297 -12.92 -0.40 -1.32
C PRO A 297 -11.44 -0.12 -0.98
N PHE A 298 -10.63 0.35 -1.92
CA PHE A 298 -9.17 0.41 -1.75
C PHE A 298 -8.57 1.80 -1.88
N LEU A 299 -7.50 1.99 -1.12
CA LEU A 299 -6.59 3.13 -1.15
C LEU A 299 -5.18 2.66 -1.50
N PHE A 300 -4.38 3.58 -2.06
CA PHE A 300 -2.95 3.41 -2.29
C PHE A 300 -2.20 4.64 -1.79
N PRO A 301 -1.13 4.50 -0.98
CA PRO A 301 -0.35 5.64 -0.50
C PRO A 301 0.42 6.31 -1.65
N LEU A 302 0.41 7.64 -1.68
CA LEU A 302 1.30 8.37 -2.59
C LEU A 302 2.75 8.02 -2.26
N TYR A 303 3.60 7.94 -3.29
CA TYR A 303 5.01 7.51 -3.22
C TYR A 303 5.24 6.04 -2.86
N GLY A 304 4.19 5.23 -2.72
CA GLY A 304 4.31 3.77 -2.57
C GLY A 304 4.20 3.28 -1.12
N LEU A 305 4.18 1.96 -0.97
CA LEU A 305 3.94 1.29 0.31
C LEU A 305 5.10 1.44 1.31
N GLY A 306 6.31 1.69 0.85
CA GLY A 306 7.49 1.91 1.69
C GLY A 306 7.40 3.16 2.56
N GLU A 307 6.45 4.06 2.30
CA GLU A 307 6.14 5.19 3.17
C GLU A 307 5.49 4.74 4.49
N ILE A 308 4.70 3.65 4.48
CA ILE A 308 3.95 3.22 5.68
C ILE A 308 4.88 2.86 6.83
N PRO A 309 5.92 2.02 6.66
CA PRO A 309 6.88 1.77 7.73
C PRO A 309 7.62 3.02 8.19
N GLN A 310 7.95 3.94 7.27
CA GLN A 310 8.61 5.20 7.61
C GLN A 310 7.72 6.11 8.46
N CYS A 311 6.41 6.15 8.20
CA CYS A 311 5.44 6.89 9.00
C CYS A 311 5.44 6.41 10.46
N PHE A 312 5.44 5.10 10.68
CA PHE A 312 5.55 4.53 12.04
C PHE A 312 6.95 4.73 12.63
N CYS A 313 8.02 4.67 11.83
CA CYS A 313 9.36 4.99 12.32
C CYS A 313 9.46 6.43 12.83
N ARG A 314 8.81 7.37 12.13
CA ARG A 314 8.71 8.76 12.57
C ARG A 314 7.96 8.87 13.89
N MET A 315 6.85 8.16 14.06
CA MET A 315 6.14 8.12 15.35
C MET A 315 7.06 7.63 16.47
N CYS A 316 7.77 6.52 16.28
CA CYS A 316 8.75 6.03 17.25
C CYS A 316 9.82 7.09 17.59
N ALA A 317 10.39 7.75 16.58
CA ALA A 317 11.41 8.78 16.81
C ALA A 317 10.87 10.00 17.59
N VAL A 318 9.64 10.44 17.32
CA VAL A 318 8.98 11.55 18.03
C VAL A 318 8.84 11.25 19.53
N PHE A 319 8.61 9.99 19.89
CA PHE A 319 8.49 9.55 21.28
C PHE A 319 9.81 9.02 21.88
N GLY A 320 10.96 9.40 21.29
CA GLY A 320 12.28 9.15 21.86
C GLY A 320 12.96 7.85 21.43
N GLY A 321 12.39 7.10 20.48
CA GLY A 321 13.05 5.96 19.85
C GLY A 321 14.30 6.37 19.07
N ILE A 322 15.37 5.58 19.18
CA ILE A 322 16.64 5.81 18.49
C ILE A 322 16.70 4.93 17.25
N TYR A 323 17.08 5.52 16.11
CA TYR A 323 17.22 4.84 14.82
C TYR A 323 18.67 4.79 14.35
N CYS A 324 19.13 3.63 13.91
CA CYS A 324 20.46 3.46 13.30
C CYS A 324 20.38 2.57 12.04
N LEU A 325 20.53 3.20 10.88
CA LEU A 325 20.73 2.49 9.60
C LEU A 325 22.20 2.18 9.39
N ARG A 326 22.50 1.22 8.51
CA ARG A 326 23.87 0.69 8.29
C ARG A 326 24.51 0.20 9.58
N HIS A 327 23.70 -0.37 10.46
CA HIS A 327 24.11 -0.81 11.78
C HIS A 327 23.59 -2.21 12.02
N SER A 328 24.49 -3.20 11.85
CA SER A 328 24.14 -4.61 11.99
C SER A 328 24.43 -5.11 13.40
N VAL A 329 23.71 -6.15 13.80
CA VAL A 329 23.96 -6.91 15.03
C VAL A 329 24.59 -8.24 14.68
N GLN A 330 25.66 -8.61 15.39
CA GLN A 330 26.39 -9.86 15.15
C GLN A 330 25.76 -11.03 15.90
N CYS A 331 25.36 -10.83 17.16
CA CYS A 331 24.77 -11.90 17.97
C CYS A 331 23.86 -11.38 19.08
N LEU A 332 22.98 -12.28 19.54
CA LEU A 332 22.21 -12.19 20.77
C LEU A 332 23.02 -12.84 21.90
N VAL A 333 23.10 -12.18 23.05
CA VAL A 333 23.79 -12.70 24.25
C VAL A 333 22.76 -13.34 25.16
N LEU A 334 22.91 -14.63 25.42
CA LEU A 334 22.02 -15.43 26.23
C LEU A 334 22.64 -15.75 27.58
N ASP A 335 21.79 -15.78 28.59
CA ASP A 335 22.14 -16.22 29.93
C ASP A 335 21.87 -17.72 30.10
N LYS A 336 22.89 -18.51 30.46
CA LYS A 336 22.76 -19.96 30.57
C LYS A 336 21.83 -20.41 31.69
N GLU A 337 21.73 -19.63 32.77
CA GLU A 337 20.88 -20.00 33.90
C GLU A 337 19.39 -19.78 33.61
N SER A 338 19.02 -18.61 33.08
CA SER A 338 17.63 -18.27 32.77
C SER A 338 17.17 -18.67 31.37
N GLY A 339 18.09 -18.97 30.46
CA GLY A 339 17.81 -19.23 29.04
C GLY A 339 17.25 -18.02 28.29
N LYS A 340 17.41 -16.80 28.83
CA LYS A 340 16.88 -15.56 28.25
C LYS A 340 17.98 -14.75 27.57
N CYS A 341 17.60 -13.99 26.55
CA CYS A 341 18.48 -13.00 25.95
C CYS A 341 18.63 -11.79 26.88
N LYS A 342 19.85 -11.28 27.08
CA LYS A 342 20.15 -10.13 27.96
C LYS A 342 20.73 -8.93 27.21
N ALA A 343 21.35 -9.14 26.05
CA ALA A 343 22.00 -8.09 25.28
C ALA A 343 22.16 -8.47 23.81
N VAL A 344 22.59 -7.51 23.01
CA VAL A 344 23.18 -7.73 21.68
C VAL A 344 24.62 -7.26 21.65
N ILE A 345 25.40 -7.80 20.71
CA ILE A 345 26.70 -7.26 20.33
C ILE A 345 26.61 -6.80 18.87
N ASP A 346 26.86 -5.52 18.63
CA ASP A 346 26.81 -4.94 17.28
C ASP A 346 28.11 -5.16 16.47
N THR A 347 28.14 -4.76 15.20
CA THR A 347 29.33 -4.90 14.34
C THR A 347 30.54 -4.05 14.74
N HIS A 348 30.36 -3.07 15.63
CA HIS A 348 31.46 -2.34 16.26
C HIS A 348 31.91 -3.00 17.58
N GLY A 349 31.25 -4.11 17.92
CA GLY A 349 31.41 -4.87 19.15
C GLY A 349 30.89 -4.14 20.39
N GLN A 350 30.03 -3.14 20.25
CA GLN A 350 29.37 -2.53 21.40
C GLN A 350 28.33 -3.51 21.96
N ARG A 351 28.39 -3.76 23.27
CA ARG A 351 27.39 -4.53 24.00
C ARG A 351 26.25 -3.61 24.42
N ILE A 352 25.01 -3.96 24.08
CA ILE A 352 23.82 -3.17 24.37
C ILE A 352 22.82 -4.06 25.11
N SER A 353 22.59 -3.77 26.39
CA SER A 353 21.66 -4.55 27.23
C SER A 353 20.20 -4.24 26.91
N CYS A 354 19.36 -5.26 26.92
CA CYS A 354 17.93 -5.11 26.68
C CYS A 354 17.11 -6.25 27.29
N SER A 355 15.86 -5.97 27.66
CA SER A 355 14.94 -6.97 28.20
C SER A 355 14.17 -7.72 27.10
N HIS A 356 13.90 -7.06 25.97
CA HIS A 356 13.10 -7.63 24.90
C HIS A 356 13.72 -7.40 23.52
N PHE A 357 13.62 -8.40 22.65
CA PHE A 357 14.22 -8.36 21.31
C PHE A 357 13.15 -8.72 20.29
N VAL A 358 12.94 -7.86 19.30
CA VAL A 358 12.06 -8.12 18.16
C VAL A 358 12.94 -8.19 16.92
N VAL A 359 12.84 -9.27 16.18
CA VAL A 359 13.78 -9.58 15.10
C VAL A 359 13.00 -9.99 13.85
N GLU A 360 13.28 -9.34 12.73
CA GLU A 360 12.79 -9.74 11.42
C GLU A 360 13.41 -11.08 11.00
N ASP A 361 12.62 -11.95 10.37
CA ASP A 361 13.04 -13.31 9.97
C ASP A 361 14.39 -13.34 9.22
N GLY A 362 14.66 -12.38 8.34
CA GLY A 362 15.91 -12.29 7.58
C GLY A 362 17.19 -12.17 8.41
N TYR A 363 17.10 -11.79 9.69
CA TYR A 363 18.25 -11.77 10.61
C TYR A 363 18.48 -13.12 11.31
N ILE A 364 17.52 -14.05 11.24
CA ILE A 364 17.62 -15.36 11.87
C ILE A 364 18.37 -16.33 10.94
N GLY A 365 19.43 -16.94 11.49
CA GLY A 365 20.27 -17.92 10.79
C GLY A 365 19.48 -19.17 10.35
N ALA A 366 19.99 -19.88 9.35
CA ALA A 366 19.34 -21.10 8.86
C ALA A 366 19.35 -22.24 9.88
N ASP A 367 20.42 -22.31 10.70
CA ASP A 367 20.61 -23.24 11.81
C ASP A 367 19.62 -23.06 12.97
N GLN A 368 19.02 -21.87 13.06
CA GLN A 368 18.06 -21.51 14.12
C GLN A 368 16.61 -21.81 13.76
N ARG A 369 16.37 -22.33 12.55
CA ARG A 369 15.04 -22.65 12.03
C ARG A 369 14.85 -24.16 12.07
N LYS A 370 13.81 -24.62 12.77
CA LYS A 370 13.46 -26.04 12.89
C LYS A 370 12.68 -26.55 11.69
N ASN A 371 11.96 -25.67 11.00
CA ASN A 371 11.11 -26.01 9.86
C ASN A 371 11.45 -25.13 8.65
N THR A 372 11.71 -25.74 7.50
CA THR A 372 12.19 -25.08 6.27
C THR A 372 11.10 -24.87 5.23
N ASP A 373 9.84 -25.23 5.52
CA ASP A 373 8.70 -25.01 4.61
C ASP A 373 8.29 -23.53 4.60
N SER A 374 9.24 -22.65 4.23
CA SER A 374 8.93 -21.26 3.94
C SER A 374 8.22 -21.19 2.60
N ARG A 375 7.04 -20.58 2.59
CA ARG A 375 6.33 -20.25 1.36
C ARG A 375 7.14 -19.19 0.61
N GLN A 376 6.86 -19.05 -0.68
CA GLN A 376 7.48 -18.05 -1.54
C GLN A 376 6.39 -17.24 -2.25
N ILE A 377 6.65 -15.95 -2.41
CA ILE A 377 5.84 -15.02 -3.18
C ILE A 377 6.53 -14.80 -4.50
N SER A 378 5.82 -15.03 -5.59
CA SER A 378 6.30 -14.67 -6.92
C SER A 378 5.90 -13.23 -7.22
N ARG A 379 6.91 -12.40 -7.53
CA ARG A 379 6.74 -10.97 -7.84
C ARG A 379 7.27 -10.65 -9.22
N ALA A 380 6.51 -9.82 -9.94
CA ALA A 380 7.02 -9.11 -11.10
C ALA A 380 6.70 -7.62 -11.00
N VAL A 381 7.62 -6.80 -11.50
CA VAL A 381 7.47 -5.36 -11.64
C VAL A 381 7.72 -4.98 -13.08
N LEU A 382 6.75 -4.33 -13.72
CA LEU A 382 6.82 -3.90 -15.10
C LEU A 382 6.70 -2.37 -15.18
N ILE A 383 7.46 -1.77 -16.09
CA ILE A 383 7.24 -0.40 -16.55
C ILE A 383 6.59 -0.50 -17.92
N THR A 384 5.39 0.07 -18.09
CA THR A 384 4.64 0.03 -19.36
C THR A 384 4.32 1.42 -19.89
N ASP A 385 4.02 1.52 -21.18
CA ASP A 385 3.75 2.79 -21.88
C ASP A 385 2.28 3.25 -21.85
N ARG A 386 1.36 2.37 -21.45
CA ARG A 386 -0.08 2.64 -21.35
C ARG A 386 -0.78 1.71 -20.37
N SER A 387 -2.04 2.04 -20.08
CA SER A 387 -2.89 1.21 -19.23
C SER A 387 -3.34 -0.07 -19.93
N ILE A 388 -3.49 -1.14 -19.16
CA ILE A 388 -4.06 -2.45 -19.52
C ILE A 388 -5.47 -2.29 -20.10
N LEU A 389 -6.26 -1.36 -19.56
CA LEU A 389 -7.59 -1.02 -20.07
C LEU A 389 -7.63 0.46 -20.43
N PRO A 390 -7.63 0.83 -21.72
CA PRO A 390 -7.71 2.22 -22.15
C PRO A 390 -8.96 2.92 -21.62
N SER A 391 -8.82 4.19 -21.22
CA SER A 391 -9.91 5.07 -20.80
C SER A 391 -9.60 6.52 -21.14
N ASP A 392 -10.61 7.39 -21.15
CA ASP A 392 -10.45 8.84 -21.43
C ASP A 392 -9.52 9.54 -20.43
N SER A 393 -9.48 9.03 -19.19
CA SER A 393 -8.53 9.45 -18.16
C SER A 393 -7.34 8.49 -18.11
N GLU A 394 -6.12 9.02 -18.27
CA GLU A 394 -4.87 8.28 -18.08
C GLU A 394 -4.45 8.18 -16.58
N GLN A 395 -5.17 8.81 -15.66
CA GLN A 395 -4.84 8.86 -14.23
C GLN A 395 -5.70 7.88 -13.40
N GLN A 396 -5.71 6.62 -13.81
CA GLN A 396 -6.46 5.55 -13.13
C GLN A 396 -5.52 4.61 -12.38
N ILE A 397 -6.01 4.06 -11.26
CA ILE A 397 -5.32 3.01 -10.50
C ILE A 397 -6.22 1.77 -10.56
N SER A 398 -5.66 0.64 -10.97
CA SER A 398 -6.45 -0.55 -11.26
C SER A 398 -5.95 -1.76 -10.48
N LEU A 399 -6.87 -2.50 -9.89
CA LEU A 399 -6.63 -3.87 -9.44
C LEU A 399 -7.17 -4.82 -10.51
N VAL A 400 -6.35 -5.75 -11.01
CA VAL A 400 -6.76 -6.81 -11.92
C VAL A 400 -6.59 -8.16 -11.25
N THR A 401 -7.62 -8.99 -11.29
CA THR A 401 -7.50 -10.40 -10.90
C THR A 401 -7.50 -11.29 -12.13
N VAL A 402 -6.46 -12.14 -12.22
CA VAL A 402 -6.28 -13.12 -13.27
C VAL A 402 -6.40 -14.50 -12.62
N PRO A 403 -7.54 -15.19 -12.81
CA PRO A 403 -7.69 -16.56 -12.32
C PRO A 403 -6.64 -17.49 -12.91
N PRO A 404 -6.39 -18.65 -12.27
CA PRO A 404 -5.47 -19.66 -12.77
C PRO A 404 -5.68 -19.95 -14.25
N VAL A 405 -4.59 -19.82 -15.00
CA VAL A 405 -4.57 -20.00 -16.44
C VAL A 405 -4.66 -21.49 -16.81
N GLU A 406 -3.94 -22.32 -16.08
CA GLU A 406 -3.92 -23.77 -16.20
C GLU A 406 -4.42 -24.37 -14.87
N PRO A 407 -5.04 -25.56 -14.89
CA PRO A 407 -5.41 -26.26 -13.67
C PRO A 407 -4.20 -26.43 -12.74
N GLY A 408 -4.31 -25.98 -11.49
CA GLY A 408 -3.22 -26.01 -10.51
C GLY A 408 -2.25 -24.81 -10.56
N GLY A 409 -2.41 -23.89 -11.51
CA GLY A 409 -1.69 -22.62 -11.53
C GLY A 409 -2.16 -21.65 -10.44
N PRO A 410 -1.34 -20.65 -10.07
CA PRO A 410 -1.72 -19.71 -9.02
C PRO A 410 -2.68 -18.62 -9.55
N LEU A 411 -3.53 -18.08 -8.68
CA LEU A 411 -4.27 -16.85 -8.95
C LEU A 411 -3.29 -15.67 -8.92
N VAL A 412 -3.26 -14.88 -9.99
CA VAL A 412 -2.35 -13.74 -10.13
C VAL A 412 -3.10 -12.43 -9.93
N ARG A 413 -2.59 -11.58 -9.04
CA ARG A 413 -3.07 -10.22 -8.82
C ARG A 413 -2.16 -9.23 -9.53
N ILE A 414 -2.75 -8.27 -10.21
CA ILE A 414 -2.03 -7.18 -10.87
C ILE A 414 -2.50 -5.85 -10.28
N ILE A 415 -1.56 -5.01 -9.85
CA ILE A 415 -1.84 -3.63 -9.45
C ILE A 415 -1.16 -2.71 -10.46
N GLU A 416 -1.97 -1.91 -11.15
CA GLU A 416 -1.51 -0.91 -12.11
C GLU A 416 -1.58 0.48 -11.48
N LEU A 417 -0.43 1.15 -11.43
CA LEU A 417 -0.25 2.48 -10.87
C LEU A 417 0.09 3.47 -11.99
N CYS A 418 -0.68 4.56 -12.08
CA CYS A 418 -0.39 5.67 -12.99
C CYS A 418 0.52 6.71 -12.33
N SER A 419 1.14 7.59 -13.12
CA SER A 419 2.06 8.63 -12.62
C SER A 419 1.54 9.51 -11.46
N SER A 420 0.22 9.71 -11.30
CA SER A 420 -0.31 10.48 -10.16
C SER A 420 -0.21 9.80 -8.80
N THR A 421 0.16 8.52 -8.73
CA THR A 421 0.56 7.87 -7.45
C THR A 421 1.95 8.30 -7.00
N MET A 422 2.69 9.04 -7.85
CA MET A 422 4.07 9.42 -7.63
C MET A 422 5.04 8.22 -7.57
N THR A 423 4.67 7.08 -8.16
CA THR A 423 5.51 5.87 -8.21
C THR A 423 6.19 5.62 -9.56
N CYS A 424 5.85 6.39 -10.60
CA CYS A 424 6.49 6.33 -11.90
C CYS A 424 6.46 7.69 -12.63
N MET A 425 7.31 7.82 -13.65
CA MET A 425 7.35 9.03 -14.49
C MET A 425 6.09 9.19 -15.36
N LEU A 426 5.88 10.41 -15.86
CA LEU A 426 4.82 10.69 -16.83
C LEU A 426 4.91 9.78 -18.07
N ASP A 427 3.75 9.51 -18.67
CA ASP A 427 3.58 8.61 -19.82
C ASP A 427 4.00 7.14 -19.56
N THR A 428 4.21 6.77 -18.30
CA THR A 428 4.43 5.37 -17.90
C THR A 428 3.46 4.94 -16.83
N TYR A 429 3.30 3.62 -16.71
CA TYR A 429 2.61 2.96 -15.63
C TYR A 429 3.57 1.99 -14.95
N LEU A 430 3.47 1.91 -13.62
CA LEU A 430 4.15 0.89 -12.83
C LEU A 430 3.16 -0.22 -12.53
N VAL A 431 3.46 -1.43 -13.01
CA VAL A 431 2.57 -2.57 -12.91
C VAL A 431 3.22 -3.64 -12.06
N HIS A 432 2.55 -4.04 -10.99
CA HIS A 432 3.02 -5.07 -10.08
C HIS A 432 2.18 -6.33 -10.24
N LEU A 433 2.83 -7.49 -10.39
CA LEU A 433 2.17 -8.80 -10.40
C LEU A 433 2.59 -9.60 -9.17
N THR A 434 1.63 -10.28 -8.53
CA THR A 434 1.86 -11.07 -7.31
C THR A 434 1.05 -12.35 -7.33
N CYS A 435 1.67 -13.45 -6.94
CA CYS A 435 0.98 -14.68 -6.58
C CYS A 435 1.78 -15.50 -5.57
N SER A 436 1.14 -16.49 -4.96
CA SER A 436 1.87 -17.57 -4.28
C SER A 436 2.69 -18.32 -5.32
N SER A 437 3.95 -18.60 -5.02
CA SER A 437 4.82 -19.31 -5.97
C SER A 437 4.40 -20.77 -6.10
N ALA A 438 4.34 -21.28 -7.33
CA ALA A 438 3.90 -22.64 -7.62
C ALA A 438 4.92 -23.44 -8.44
N SER A 439 5.63 -22.80 -9.36
CA SER A 439 6.48 -23.46 -10.37
C SER A 439 7.98 -23.30 -10.15
N GLY A 440 8.43 -22.78 -9.00
CA GLY A 440 9.84 -22.72 -8.61
C GLY A 440 10.46 -21.33 -8.75
N SER A 441 10.13 -20.58 -9.81
CA SER A 441 10.55 -19.17 -9.98
C SER A 441 9.40 -18.22 -10.29
N ALA A 442 9.59 -16.95 -9.94
CA ALA A 442 8.63 -15.89 -10.26
C ALA A 442 8.46 -15.65 -11.76
N GLN A 443 9.51 -15.91 -12.54
CA GLN A 443 9.46 -15.78 -13.99
C GLN A 443 8.55 -16.86 -14.60
N GLU A 444 8.68 -18.12 -14.18
CA GLU A 444 7.83 -19.22 -14.63
C GLU A 444 6.36 -19.00 -14.24
N ASP A 445 6.11 -18.54 -13.01
CA ASP A 445 4.76 -18.29 -12.51
C ASP A 445 4.06 -17.12 -13.24
N LEU A 446 4.79 -16.06 -13.60
CA LEU A 446 4.19 -14.78 -14.03
C LEU A 446 4.36 -14.47 -15.52
N ALA A 447 5.41 -14.98 -16.18
CA ALA A 447 5.62 -14.76 -17.61
C ALA A 447 4.45 -15.20 -18.52
N PRO A 448 3.68 -16.26 -18.21
CA PRO A 448 2.47 -16.61 -18.97
C PRO A 448 1.40 -15.51 -18.93
N VAL A 449 1.20 -14.87 -17.77
CA VAL A 449 0.25 -13.75 -17.63
C VAL A 449 0.78 -12.52 -18.36
N VAL A 450 2.08 -12.23 -18.21
CA VAL A 450 2.71 -11.09 -18.90
C VAL A 450 2.59 -11.24 -20.41
N SER A 451 2.83 -12.43 -20.96
CA SER A 451 2.75 -12.70 -22.40
C SER A 451 1.35 -12.55 -23.00
N ARG A 452 0.29 -12.65 -22.18
CA ARG A 452 -1.10 -12.54 -22.64
C ARG A 452 -1.66 -11.14 -22.55
N LEU A 453 -1.29 -10.40 -21.50
CA LEU A 453 -1.83 -9.08 -21.21
C LEU A 453 -0.97 -7.94 -21.75
N PHE A 454 0.31 -8.19 -22.00
CA PHE A 454 1.27 -7.16 -22.39
C PHE A 454 2.00 -7.54 -23.67
N HIS A 455 2.42 -6.51 -24.39
CA HIS A 455 3.29 -6.63 -25.53
C HIS A 455 4.76 -6.58 -25.11
N THR A 456 5.50 -7.64 -25.37
CA THR A 456 6.97 -7.63 -25.26
C THR A 456 7.56 -7.56 -26.67
N PRO A 457 8.44 -6.58 -26.96
CA PRO A 457 9.04 -6.41 -28.30
C PRO A 457 9.77 -7.63 -28.87
N ALA A 458 10.08 -8.63 -28.05
CA ALA A 458 10.66 -9.90 -28.47
C ALA A 458 9.64 -10.88 -29.12
N LYS A 459 8.33 -10.62 -29.00
CA LYS A 459 7.25 -11.48 -29.51
C LYS A 459 6.24 -10.64 -30.31
N GLU A 460 6.22 -10.81 -31.64
CA GLU A 460 5.43 -10.01 -32.59
C GLU A 460 3.89 -10.18 -32.45
N GLU A 461 3.40 -11.24 -31.81
CA GLU A 461 1.96 -11.62 -31.83
C GLU A 461 1.11 -11.05 -30.67
N SER A 462 1.71 -10.33 -29.71
CA SER A 462 1.02 -9.91 -28.48
C SER A 462 0.29 -8.56 -28.62
N ARG A 463 -0.98 -8.52 -28.18
CA ARG A 463 -1.82 -7.30 -28.09
C ARG A 463 -1.89 -6.87 -26.63
N GLY A 464 -1.55 -5.63 -26.30
CA GLY A 464 -1.55 -5.11 -24.91
C GLY A 464 -0.58 -3.94 -24.74
N PRO A 465 -0.43 -3.34 -23.55
CA PRO A 465 0.58 -2.30 -23.30
C PRO A 465 1.99 -2.80 -23.56
N THR A 466 2.87 -1.95 -24.09
CA THR A 466 4.26 -2.33 -24.34
C THR A 466 5.04 -2.34 -23.03
N VAL A 467 5.68 -3.45 -22.72
CA VAL A 467 6.61 -3.57 -21.59
C VAL A 467 7.94 -2.93 -22.00
N LEU A 468 8.38 -1.93 -21.22
CA LEU A 468 9.63 -1.21 -21.42
C LEU A 468 10.78 -1.83 -20.61
N TRP A 469 10.46 -2.29 -19.41
CA TRP A 469 11.37 -2.92 -18.46
C TRP A 469 10.60 -3.88 -17.55
N ALA A 470 11.21 -4.99 -17.16
CA ALA A 470 10.64 -5.97 -16.26
C ALA A 470 11.67 -6.52 -15.27
N LEU A 471 11.23 -6.74 -14.04
CA LEU A 471 11.96 -7.46 -12.99
C LEU A 471 11.07 -8.57 -12.45
N TYR A 472 11.63 -9.77 -12.29
CA TYR A 472 11.03 -10.91 -11.62
C TYR A 472 11.90 -11.32 -10.45
N PHE A 473 11.28 -11.69 -9.33
CA PHE A 473 11.99 -12.23 -8.17
C PHE A 473 11.02 -12.97 -7.25
N ASN A 474 11.55 -13.92 -6.48
CA ASN A 474 10.84 -14.56 -5.39
C ASN A 474 11.19 -13.86 -4.07
N MET A 475 10.19 -13.75 -3.20
CA MET A 475 10.36 -13.25 -1.84
C MET A 475 9.84 -14.29 -0.84
N ARG A 476 10.61 -14.56 0.21
CA ARG A 476 10.24 -15.47 1.28
C ARG A 476 8.98 -14.99 2.01
N ASP A 477 8.05 -15.90 2.25
CA ASP A 477 6.83 -15.70 3.05
C ASP A 477 6.89 -16.57 4.31
N THR A 478 7.01 -15.91 5.47
CA THR A 478 7.02 -16.55 6.79
C THR A 478 5.76 -16.26 7.60
N SER A 479 4.71 -15.72 6.98
CA SER A 479 3.44 -15.39 7.66
C SER A 479 2.70 -16.60 8.24
N ALA A 480 2.95 -17.80 7.70
CA ALA A 480 2.41 -19.06 8.20
C ALA A 480 3.31 -19.76 9.22
N VAL A 481 4.48 -19.20 9.52
CA VAL A 481 5.47 -19.80 10.42
C VAL A 481 5.13 -19.40 11.86
N ASP A 482 5.11 -20.39 12.76
CA ASP A 482 4.82 -20.15 14.17
C ASP A 482 6.11 -19.87 14.97
N ARG A 483 5.93 -19.44 16.23
CA ARG A 483 7.06 -19.22 17.15
C ARG A 483 7.86 -20.50 17.44
N SER A 484 7.20 -21.67 17.35
CA SER A 484 7.80 -22.98 17.67
C SER A 484 8.80 -23.45 16.61
N SER A 485 8.69 -22.88 15.40
CA SER A 485 9.61 -23.10 14.28
C SER A 485 10.99 -22.49 14.47
N TYR A 486 11.20 -21.69 15.52
CA TYR A 486 12.47 -21.03 15.83
C TYR A 486 13.05 -21.51 17.15
N ASP A 487 14.34 -21.84 17.16
CA ASP A 487 15.08 -22.16 18.38
C ASP A 487 15.61 -20.89 19.05
N LEU A 488 14.69 -20.12 19.62
CA LEU A 488 14.99 -18.79 20.17
C LEU A 488 14.49 -18.63 21.62
N PRO A 489 15.18 -17.85 22.46
CA PRO A 489 14.74 -17.53 23.83
C PRO A 489 13.34 -16.91 23.90
N SER A 490 12.64 -17.15 25.01
CA SER A 490 11.24 -16.69 25.20
C SER A 490 11.02 -15.18 25.06
N ASN A 491 12.04 -14.35 25.32
CA ASN A 491 11.99 -12.89 25.19
C ASN A 491 12.55 -12.36 23.84
N VAL A 492 12.77 -13.25 22.89
CA VAL A 492 13.06 -12.94 21.48
C VAL A 492 11.81 -13.26 20.66
N HIS A 493 11.27 -12.24 20.01
CA HIS A 493 10.05 -12.29 19.21
C HIS A 493 10.43 -12.15 17.74
N VAL A 494 9.92 -13.04 16.89
CA VAL A 494 10.19 -13.00 15.45
C VAL A 494 9.00 -12.37 14.73
N CYS A 495 9.29 -11.43 13.84
CA CYS A 495 8.30 -10.86 12.94
C CYS A 495 8.36 -11.52 11.57
N ALA A 496 7.17 -11.77 11.02
CA ALA A 496 7.03 -12.42 9.73
C ALA A 496 7.39 -11.47 8.57
N SER A 497 7.89 -12.05 7.49
CA SER A 497 8.09 -11.35 6.23
C SER A 497 6.73 -11.00 5.58
N PRO A 498 6.72 -10.17 4.51
CA PRO A 498 5.49 -9.87 3.79
C PRO A 498 4.76 -11.15 3.31
N ASP A 499 3.43 -11.13 3.37
CA ASP A 499 2.56 -12.23 2.96
C ASP A 499 1.87 -11.96 1.61
N THR A 500 1.25 -13.01 1.04
CA THR A 500 0.54 -12.93 -0.23
C THR A 500 -0.87 -12.34 -0.15
N ALA A 501 -1.36 -11.88 1.00
CA ALA A 501 -2.68 -11.22 1.05
C ALA A 501 -2.67 -9.85 0.35
N LEU A 502 -3.86 -9.33 0.01
CA LEU A 502 -4.01 -8.00 -0.58
C LEU A 502 -3.82 -6.87 0.44
N GLY A 503 -4.33 -7.05 1.67
CA GLY A 503 -4.17 -6.10 2.76
C GLY A 503 -2.95 -6.38 3.63
N SER A 504 -2.85 -5.63 4.73
CA SER A 504 -1.76 -5.75 5.73
C SER A 504 -2.27 -6.23 7.10
N ASP A 505 -3.47 -6.79 7.16
CA ASP A 505 -4.12 -7.20 8.41
C ASP A 505 -3.28 -8.19 9.23
N HIS A 506 -2.64 -9.15 8.57
CA HIS A 506 -1.75 -10.11 9.23
C HIS A 506 -0.61 -9.40 9.98
N SER A 507 0.11 -8.51 9.29
CA SER A 507 1.24 -7.77 9.87
C SER A 507 0.82 -6.89 11.05
N ILE A 508 -0.35 -6.23 10.97
CA ILE A 508 -0.85 -5.39 12.06
C ILE A 508 -1.31 -6.22 13.26
N LYS A 509 -2.01 -7.33 13.03
CA LYS A 509 -2.43 -8.24 14.10
C LYS A 509 -1.23 -8.91 14.78
N LEU A 510 -0.20 -9.29 14.01
CA LEU A 510 1.05 -9.81 14.55
C LEU A 510 1.76 -8.75 15.39
N ALA A 511 1.85 -7.51 14.91
CA ALA A 511 2.46 -6.41 15.66
C ALA A 511 1.74 -6.16 16.99
N GLU A 512 0.41 -6.15 17.00
CA GLU A 512 -0.38 -6.02 18.22
C GLU A 512 -0.20 -7.21 19.17
N ALA A 513 -0.17 -8.44 18.63
CA ALA A 513 0.04 -9.64 19.43
C ALA A 513 1.43 -9.65 20.09
N VAL A 514 2.48 -9.28 19.36
CA VAL A 514 3.84 -9.13 19.90
C VAL A 514 3.87 -8.02 20.94
N PHE A 515 3.28 -6.85 20.67
CA PHE A 515 3.22 -5.76 21.63
C PHE A 515 2.57 -6.18 22.96
N ARG A 516 1.45 -6.91 22.93
CA ARG A 516 0.78 -7.41 24.14
C ARG A 516 1.61 -8.46 24.90
N GLN A 517 2.51 -9.17 24.23
CA GLN A 517 3.48 -10.05 24.92
C GLN A 517 4.61 -9.26 25.59
N LEU A 518 5.02 -8.14 24.97
CA LEU A 518 6.04 -7.25 25.51
C LEU A 518 5.51 -6.45 26.71
N LEU A 519 4.29 -5.92 26.59
CA LEU A 519 3.68 -4.96 27.51
C LEU A 519 2.17 -5.28 27.65
N PRO A 520 1.80 -6.27 28.49
CA PRO A 520 0.42 -6.79 28.55
C PRO A 520 -0.60 -5.79 29.11
N ASP A 521 -0.16 -4.88 29.98
CA ASP A 521 -1.02 -3.91 30.66
C ASP A 521 -1.15 -2.57 29.90
N GLU A 522 -0.45 -2.42 28.77
CA GLU A 522 -0.39 -1.17 28.02
C GLU A 522 -1.33 -1.16 26.81
N GLU A 523 -1.78 0.04 26.42
CA GLU A 523 -2.63 0.20 25.23
C GLU A 523 -1.78 0.18 23.94
N PHE A 524 -2.23 -0.55 22.91
CA PHE A 524 -1.58 -0.56 21.61
C PHE A 524 -1.84 0.74 20.82
N CYS A 525 -0.79 1.53 20.61
CA CYS A 525 -0.80 2.79 19.84
C CYS A 525 -1.93 3.76 20.25
N PRO A 526 -1.96 4.25 21.50
CA PRO A 526 -2.97 5.18 21.96
C PRO A 526 -2.91 6.50 21.17
N PRO A 527 -4.04 7.20 20.98
CA PRO A 527 -4.07 8.50 20.33
C PRO A 527 -3.06 9.45 20.98
N ALA A 528 -2.30 10.19 20.17
CA ALA A 528 -1.47 11.25 20.72
C ALA A 528 -2.38 12.33 21.34
N PRO A 529 -2.15 12.77 22.59
CA PRO A 529 -2.91 13.89 23.15
C PRO A 529 -2.67 15.11 22.28
N ASN A 530 -3.75 15.73 21.79
CA ASN A 530 -3.62 16.95 21.01
C ASN A 530 -3.20 18.07 21.97
N PRO A 531 -2.10 18.80 21.72
CA PRO A 531 -1.70 19.90 22.60
C PRO A 531 -2.79 20.96 22.76
N GLU A 532 -3.64 21.12 21.74
CA GLU A 532 -4.78 22.04 21.73
C GLU A 532 -5.94 21.60 22.62
N ASP A 533 -6.01 20.32 22.99
CA ASP A 533 -7.03 19.80 23.93
C ASP A 533 -6.63 20.06 25.40
N ILE A 534 -5.41 20.54 25.66
CA ILE A 534 -4.93 20.91 26.99
C ILE A 534 -5.41 22.32 27.31
N ILE A 535 -6.55 22.42 27.99
CA ILE A 535 -7.05 23.70 28.54
C ILE A 535 -6.12 24.10 29.68
N TYR A 536 -5.38 25.19 29.50
CA TYR A 536 -4.63 25.83 30.59
C TYR A 536 -5.61 26.63 31.47
N ASP A 537 -5.46 26.55 32.80
CA ASP A 537 -6.25 27.28 33.82
C ASP A 537 -6.07 28.84 33.79
N GLY A 538 -5.86 29.42 32.61
CA GLY A 538 -5.67 30.86 32.38
C GLY A 538 -6.73 31.53 31.51
N ASP A 539 -7.49 30.78 30.70
CA ASP A 539 -8.54 31.31 29.82
C ASP A 539 -9.93 31.05 30.41
N GLY A 540 -10.19 31.67 31.56
CA GLY A 540 -11.57 31.95 31.97
C GLY A 540 -12.16 33.06 31.07
N PRO A 541 -13.48 33.09 30.84
CA PRO A 541 -14.09 34.14 30.04
C PRO A 541 -13.84 35.48 30.73
N GLN A 542 -13.04 36.35 30.11
CA GLN A 542 -12.89 37.72 30.56
C GLN A 542 -14.24 38.42 30.38
N GLY A 543 -14.94 38.58 31.51
CA GLY A 543 -16.21 39.28 31.59
C GLY A 543 -16.08 40.73 31.13
N GLU A 544 -17.16 41.22 30.55
CA GLU A 544 -17.32 42.61 30.13
C GLU A 544 -17.20 43.60 31.31
N GLY A 545 -16.32 44.59 31.14
CA GLY A 545 -16.45 45.97 31.66
C GLY A 545 -15.45 46.42 32.74
N PRO A 546 -15.16 47.74 32.91
CA PRO A 546 -15.54 48.91 32.11
C PRO A 546 -14.34 49.79 31.63
N GLY A 547 -14.49 50.42 30.46
CA GLY A 547 -14.00 51.78 30.17
C GLY A 547 -12.50 52.03 29.99
N PHE A 548 -12.06 52.11 28.74
CA PHE A 548 -11.17 53.19 28.29
C PHE A 548 -11.70 53.70 26.94
N GLU A 549 -12.35 54.86 26.97
CA GLU A 549 -12.74 55.62 25.78
C GLU A 549 -11.48 56.18 25.12
N GLU A 550 -11.28 55.89 23.83
CA GLU A 550 -10.30 56.61 23.01
C GLU A 550 -11.05 57.37 21.91
N ALA A 551 -10.85 58.68 21.93
CA ALA A 551 -11.65 59.70 21.25
C ALA A 551 -11.36 59.81 19.75
N ALA A 552 -12.40 60.19 19.01
CA ALA A 552 -12.35 60.51 17.58
C ALA A 552 -11.46 61.75 17.28
N PRO A 553 -10.80 61.80 16.09
CA PRO A 553 -10.03 62.97 15.71
C PRO A 553 -10.93 64.07 15.11
N ALA A 554 -10.72 65.29 15.59
CA ALA A 554 -11.43 66.50 15.16
C ALA A 554 -10.86 67.10 13.86
N GLU A 555 -11.76 67.76 13.13
CA GLU A 555 -11.55 68.54 11.91
C GLU A 555 -10.56 69.71 12.10
N GLY A 556 -9.76 69.96 11.06
CA GLY A 556 -9.02 71.21 10.86
C GLY A 556 -9.15 71.65 9.40
N ALA A 557 -9.87 72.75 9.17
CA ALA A 557 -10.05 73.37 7.86
C ALA A 557 -8.88 74.30 7.47
N GLY A 558 -8.52 74.35 6.17
CA GLY A 558 -7.81 75.51 5.61
C GLY A 558 -6.87 75.32 4.40
N ALA A 559 -7.44 75.03 3.22
CA ALA A 559 -7.11 75.55 1.87
C ALA A 559 -5.65 75.58 1.29
N GLN A 560 -5.43 74.90 0.14
CA GLN A 560 -5.26 75.47 -1.22
C GLN A 560 -4.51 74.52 -2.20
N GLY A 561 -5.09 74.32 -3.41
CA GLY A 561 -4.44 73.92 -4.69
C GLY A 561 -4.01 72.45 -4.82
N GLY A 562 -4.21 71.70 -5.91
CA GLY A 562 -4.81 71.90 -7.24
C GLY A 562 -4.72 70.57 -8.02
N GLU A 563 -5.73 70.33 -8.86
CA GLU A 563 -5.77 69.52 -10.10
C GLU A 563 -5.26 68.05 -10.19
N SER A 564 -6.21 67.15 -10.53
CA SER A 564 -6.21 66.13 -11.62
C SER A 564 -5.14 65.01 -11.61
N THR A 565 -5.39 63.71 -11.84
CA THR A 565 -6.23 62.95 -12.81
C THR A 565 -6.35 61.48 -12.31
N GLY A 566 -7.54 60.84 -12.27
CA GLY A 566 -8.02 59.78 -13.22
C GLY A 566 -7.31 58.40 -13.08
N ARG A 567 -7.93 57.19 -13.09
CA ARG A 567 -9.26 56.70 -13.50
C ARG A 567 -9.37 55.16 -13.25
N GLN A 568 -10.54 54.72 -12.75
CA GLN A 568 -11.35 53.46 -12.91
C GLN A 568 -10.68 52.07 -13.01
N GLU A 569 -11.07 51.03 -12.23
CA GLU A 569 -12.36 50.31 -12.06
C GLU A 569 -12.80 49.37 -13.20
N GLY A 570 -13.19 48.14 -12.81
CA GLY A 570 -13.95 47.17 -13.59
C GLY A 570 -14.25 45.87 -12.82
N LYS A 571 -15.39 45.82 -12.14
CA LYS A 571 -16.05 44.60 -11.60
C LYS A 571 -17.29 44.30 -12.46
N GLU A 572 -17.54 43.03 -12.77
CA GLU A 572 -18.81 42.55 -13.32
C GLU A 572 -19.62 41.76 -12.29
N ALA A 573 -20.94 41.94 -12.36
CA ALA A 573 -21.96 41.49 -11.41
C ALA A 573 -22.83 40.36 -11.99
N VAL A 574 -23.35 39.53 -11.09
CA VAL A 574 -24.31 38.44 -11.34
C VAL A 574 -25.74 38.99 -11.29
N GLY A 575 -26.56 38.66 -12.30
CA GLY A 575 -27.98 39.01 -12.39
C GLY A 575 -28.91 37.93 -11.81
N ALA A 576 -29.92 38.37 -11.07
CA ALA A 576 -31.02 37.58 -10.54
C ALA A 576 -32.33 37.92 -11.27
N THR A 577 -33.22 36.94 -11.43
CA THR A 577 -34.64 37.15 -11.85
C THR A 577 -35.60 36.32 -11.00
N LYS A 578 -36.71 36.97 -10.63
CA LYS A 578 -37.82 36.55 -9.75
C LYS A 578 -39.03 36.01 -10.51
N GLY A 579 -39.92 35.32 -9.77
CA GLY A 579 -41.39 35.24 -9.96
C GLY A 579 -41.88 33.81 -10.22
N ALA A 580 -42.96 33.25 -9.65
CA ALA A 580 -44.08 33.64 -8.77
C ALA A 580 -44.54 32.31 -8.08
N GLY A 581 -45.15 32.21 -6.90
CA GLY A 581 -46.27 32.94 -6.32
C GLY A 581 -47.55 32.09 -6.46
N ASP A 582 -47.89 31.27 -5.45
CA ASP A 582 -49.29 31.03 -5.04
C ASP A 582 -49.37 30.31 -3.67
N SER A 583 -50.36 30.74 -2.91
CA SER A 583 -50.56 30.56 -1.47
C SER A 583 -51.85 29.80 -1.18
N VAL A 584 -51.85 28.84 -0.26
CA VAL A 584 -53.03 28.47 0.55
C VAL A 584 -52.58 28.06 1.96
N THR A 585 -53.22 28.68 2.96
CA THR A 585 -53.02 28.53 4.42
C THR A 585 -53.73 27.31 5.01
N PRO A 586 -53.39 26.90 6.26
CA PRO A 586 -53.82 25.64 6.87
C PRO A 586 -55.05 25.78 7.78
N GLU A 587 -55.81 24.69 7.95
CA GLU A 587 -56.79 24.53 9.03
C GLU A 587 -56.38 23.42 10.00
N THR A 588 -56.71 23.68 11.26
CA THR A 588 -56.36 22.99 12.51
C THR A 588 -57.42 21.99 12.97
N GLY A 589 -57.00 20.93 13.65
CA GLY A 589 -57.83 20.08 14.55
C GLY A 589 -57.05 18.82 14.93
N ALA A 590 -56.51 18.63 16.15
CA ALA A 590 -57.10 18.45 17.49
C ALA A 590 -57.59 17.00 17.78
N GLY A 591 -57.00 16.39 18.81
CA GLY A 591 -57.43 15.17 19.54
C GLY A 591 -57.02 13.84 18.89
N ASP A 592 -56.59 12.78 19.56
CA ASP A 592 -56.39 12.44 20.97
C ASP A 592 -55.49 11.18 21.00
N GLU A 593 -54.65 11.02 22.04
CA GLU A 593 -54.04 9.73 22.40
C GLU A 593 -55.13 8.76 22.94
N PRO A 594 -54.90 7.43 22.94
CA PRO A 594 -54.27 6.84 24.13
C PRO A 594 -53.26 5.72 23.82
N SER A 595 -52.30 5.58 24.74
CA SER A 595 -51.41 4.43 24.94
C SER A 595 -52.08 3.39 25.87
N PRO A 596 -51.36 2.37 26.39
CA PRO A 596 -51.15 1.05 25.79
C PRO A 596 -51.82 -0.10 26.59
N THR A 597 -51.92 -1.29 26.01
CA THR A 597 -52.22 -2.52 26.78
C THR A 597 -51.23 -3.64 26.46
N SER A 598 -50.89 -4.33 27.55
CA SER A 598 -49.95 -5.41 27.77
C SER A 598 -50.43 -6.78 27.26
N ASP A 599 -49.49 -7.73 27.34
CA ASP A 599 -49.65 -9.19 27.47
C ASP A 599 -50.05 -9.98 26.21
N GLU A 600 -49.07 -10.62 25.54
CA GLU A 600 -48.66 -12.02 25.72
C GLU A 600 -47.38 -12.34 24.91
#